data_AF-A0A8S9Z886-F1
#
_entry.id   AF-A0A8S9Z886-F1
#
_cell.length_a   1.000
_cell.length_b   1.000
_cell.length_c   1.000
_cell.angle_alpha   90.00
_cell.angle_beta   90.00
_cell.angle_gamma   90.00
#
_symmetry.space_group_name_H-M   'P 1'
#
loop_
_entity.id
_entity.type
_entity.pdbx_description
1 polymer ?
#
loop_
_entity_poly.entity_id
_entity_poly.type
_entity_poly.pdbx_seq_one_letter_code
_entity_poly.pdbx_strand_id
1 'polypeptide(L)'
;MRHFNFSLSMDPWNEHGVDHLLTALESDPRGLESIYRLLYGQKLGSLVIPNEVRSIAENEDLEIQSYLFPCVIEELRPPRRIRVGAVQNKIVCPPSSPVAEQILALHNQVKSIIDIAGQCNVNILCFQETWAMPFAFCTREKMPWCEFAESAEDGPSICLLKQYAKKYSMVIISPILEREPMSNVMWNTAVIINSDGSVLGKTRKNHIPRVGDFNESTYYMESQLGHPVFDTPYGRIAVNICYGRHHPLNWLMYGLNGAEIVFNPSATVDSLSESLWPIEARNAAIANHYFTVAINRVGTESFPHEFTSGDGKPAHKEFGHFFGSSYITAPDGVRTPGLSRTRN
;
A
#
# COMPACT_ATOMS: atom_id res chain seq x y z
N MET A 1 -30.79 40.70 18.57
CA MET A 1 -29.38 40.64 19.01
C MET A 1 -29.22 39.57 20.09
N ARG A 2 -28.75 38.38 19.70
CA ARG A 2 -28.02 37.47 20.60
C ARG A 2 -26.94 36.82 19.73
N HIS A 3 -25.72 37.35 19.83
CA HIS A 3 -24.54 36.74 19.23
C HIS A 3 -24.14 35.56 20.10
N PHE A 4 -24.24 34.34 19.58
CA PHE A 4 -23.47 33.22 20.09
C PHE A 4 -22.11 33.26 19.40
N ASN A 5 -21.11 33.75 20.13
CA ASN A 5 -19.71 33.57 19.78
C ASN A 5 -19.34 32.12 20.11
N PHE A 6 -19.19 31.29 19.08
CA PHE A 6 -18.35 30.10 19.18
C PHE A 6 -16.98 30.47 18.63
N SER A 7 -16.01 30.69 19.51
CA SER A 7 -14.60 30.62 19.13
C SER A 7 -14.24 29.15 18.99
N LEU A 8 -14.35 28.61 17.78
CA LEU A 8 -13.69 27.34 17.44
C LEU A 8 -12.28 27.68 16.97
N SER A 9 -11.32 27.62 17.89
CA SER A 9 -9.89 27.60 17.57
C SER A 9 -9.42 26.15 17.38
N MET A 10 -10.02 25.45 16.43
CA MET A 10 -9.47 24.21 15.87
C MET A 10 -9.73 24.26 14.38
N ASP A 11 -8.66 24.25 13.59
CA ASP A 11 -8.72 24.14 12.15
C ASP A 11 -9.33 22.78 11.78
N PRO A 12 -10.58 22.72 11.26
CA PRO A 12 -11.24 21.46 10.95
C PRO A 12 -10.63 20.74 9.73
N TRP A 13 -9.62 21.35 9.08
CA TRP A 13 -8.94 20.82 7.91
C TRP A 13 -7.61 20.13 8.22
N ASN A 14 -7.12 20.22 9.46
CA ASN A 14 -5.88 19.57 9.84
C ASN A 14 -6.13 18.11 10.30
N GLU A 15 -5.67 17.18 9.46
CA GLU A 15 -5.00 15.92 9.85
C GLU A 15 -5.79 14.59 9.95
N HIS A 16 -7.08 14.49 9.61
CA HIS A 16 -7.83 13.22 9.84
C HIS A 16 -8.62 12.61 8.66
N GLY A 17 -8.54 13.17 7.45
CA GLY A 17 -9.17 12.57 6.26
C GLY A 17 -10.72 12.55 6.29
N VAL A 18 -11.35 11.81 5.37
CA VAL A 18 -12.82 11.73 5.24
C VAL A 18 -13.48 11.14 6.49
N ASP A 19 -12.76 10.33 7.28
CA ASP A 19 -13.30 9.64 8.45
C ASP A 19 -13.69 10.62 9.59
N HIS A 20 -13.05 11.79 9.67
CA HIS A 20 -13.44 12.83 10.64
C HIS A 20 -14.82 13.44 10.33
N LEU A 21 -15.19 13.52 9.04
CA LEU A 21 -16.53 13.95 8.62
C LEU A 21 -17.60 12.93 9.02
N LEU A 22 -17.25 11.64 9.07
CA LEU A 22 -18.16 10.57 9.50
C LEU A 22 -18.42 10.64 11.01
N THR A 23 -17.39 10.92 11.82
CA THR A 23 -17.52 11.09 13.27
C THR A 23 -18.43 12.27 13.63
N ALA A 24 -18.34 13.39 12.91
CA ALA A 24 -19.23 14.54 13.10
C ALA A 24 -20.71 14.23 12.85
N LEU A 25 -21.00 13.15 12.09
CA LEU A 25 -22.34 12.73 11.70
C LEU A 25 -22.85 11.52 12.48
N GLU A 26 -22.13 11.05 13.51
CA GLU A 26 -22.61 9.99 14.40
C GLU A 26 -23.95 10.34 15.08
N SER A 27 -24.22 11.64 15.25
CA SER A 27 -25.49 12.15 15.76
C SER A 27 -26.66 12.11 14.77
N ASP A 28 -26.41 11.84 13.48
CA ASP A 28 -27.43 11.62 12.43
C ASP A 28 -27.25 10.24 11.75
N PRO A 29 -27.85 9.18 12.32
CA PRO A 29 -27.72 7.83 11.79
C PRO A 29 -28.17 7.68 10.32
N ARG A 30 -29.18 8.45 9.88
CA ARG A 30 -29.70 8.37 8.50
C ARG A 30 -28.76 9.07 7.52
N GLY A 31 -28.19 10.20 7.93
CA GLY A 31 -27.14 10.89 7.19
C GLY A 31 -25.91 10.01 7.02
N LEU A 32 -25.46 9.37 8.11
CA LEU A 32 -24.31 8.47 8.11
C LEU A 32 -24.52 7.27 7.18
N GLU A 33 -25.68 6.62 7.25
CA GLU A 33 -26.02 5.50 6.34
C GLU A 33 -26.02 5.94 4.87
N SER A 34 -26.57 7.12 4.57
CA SER A 34 -26.60 7.67 3.21
C SER A 34 -25.19 7.94 2.69
N ILE A 35 -24.28 8.42 3.54
CA ILE A 35 -22.88 8.65 3.17
C ILE A 35 -22.16 7.34 2.91
N TYR A 36 -22.31 6.34 3.78
CA TYR A 36 -21.72 5.01 3.54
C TYR A 36 -22.19 4.42 2.22
N ARG A 37 -23.49 4.52 1.92
CA ARG A 37 -24.06 4.05 0.64
C ARG A 37 -23.45 4.76 -0.57
N LEU A 38 -23.28 6.09 -0.52
CA LEU A 38 -22.79 6.86 -1.66
C LEU A 38 -21.26 6.77 -1.83
N LEU A 39 -20.51 6.93 -0.74
CA LEU A 39 -19.05 7.02 -0.78
C LEU A 39 -18.36 5.66 -0.67
N TYR A 40 -18.95 4.69 0.02
CA TYR A 40 -18.32 3.38 0.27
C TYR A 40 -19.11 2.21 -0.34
N GLY A 41 -20.32 2.44 -0.84
CA GLY A 41 -21.23 1.42 -1.35
C GLY A 41 -22.15 0.84 -0.27
N GLN A 42 -21.60 0.57 0.92
CA GLN A 42 -22.36 0.21 2.12
C GLN A 42 -21.47 0.33 3.37
N LYS A 43 -22.06 0.22 4.56
CA LYS A 43 -21.32 0.02 5.81
C LYS A 43 -20.92 -1.44 5.93
N LEU A 44 -19.62 -1.72 6.00
CA LEU A 44 -19.10 -3.07 6.17
C LEU A 44 -19.12 -3.50 7.65
N GLY A 45 -19.33 -4.80 7.89
CA GLY A 45 -19.03 -5.40 9.18
C GLY A 45 -17.53 -5.56 9.39
N SER A 46 -17.11 -5.87 10.61
CA SER A 46 -15.71 -6.10 10.97
C SER A 46 -15.45 -7.54 11.36
N LEU A 47 -14.20 -7.98 11.20
CA LEU A 47 -13.74 -9.26 11.75
C LEU A 47 -13.34 -9.06 13.21
N VAL A 48 -13.43 -10.12 14.01
CA VAL A 48 -12.93 -10.08 15.38
C VAL A 48 -11.41 -10.23 15.34
N ILE A 49 -10.70 -9.16 15.69
CA ILE A 49 -9.26 -9.19 15.96
C ILE A 49 -9.08 -9.67 17.41
N PRO A 50 -8.29 -10.73 17.67
CA PRO A 50 -8.02 -11.22 19.02
C PRO A 50 -7.46 -10.13 19.94
N ASN A 51 -7.87 -10.13 21.21
CA ASN A 51 -7.44 -9.09 22.17
C ASN A 51 -5.92 -9.05 22.35
N GLU A 52 -5.27 -10.22 22.38
CA GLU A 52 -3.81 -10.32 22.45
C GLU A 52 -3.12 -9.59 21.29
N VAL A 53 -3.65 -9.76 20.07
CA VAL A 53 -3.13 -9.07 18.88
C VAL A 53 -3.35 -7.56 18.96
N ARG A 54 -4.52 -7.12 19.45
CA ARG A 54 -4.78 -5.69 19.67
C ARG A 54 -3.79 -5.09 20.66
N SER A 55 -3.54 -5.76 21.78
CA SER A 55 -2.59 -5.28 22.79
C SER A 55 -1.16 -5.21 22.26
N ILE A 56 -0.72 -6.17 21.42
CA ILE A 56 0.58 -6.09 20.76
C ILE A 56 0.65 -4.86 19.84
N ALA A 57 -0.38 -4.65 19.02
CA ALA A 57 -0.45 -3.52 18.12
C ALA A 57 -0.45 -2.16 18.84
N GLU A 58 -1.21 -2.05 19.93
CA GLU A 58 -1.25 -0.86 20.78
C GLU A 58 0.13 -0.57 21.41
N ASN A 59 0.81 -1.60 21.90
CA ASN A 59 2.15 -1.46 22.49
C ASN A 59 3.21 -1.02 21.46
N GLU A 60 3.01 -1.36 20.19
CA GLU A 60 3.90 -0.99 19.09
C GLU A 60 3.44 0.24 18.29
N ASP A 61 2.38 0.92 18.74
CA ASP A 61 1.74 2.06 18.06
C ASP A 61 1.40 1.77 16.59
N LEU A 62 0.79 0.60 16.35
CA LEU A 62 0.30 0.17 15.05
C LEU A 62 -1.23 0.29 14.99
N GLU A 63 -1.76 0.85 13.91
CA GLU A 63 -3.19 0.79 13.63
C GLU A 63 -3.56 -0.59 13.06
N ILE A 64 -4.64 -1.19 13.57
CA ILE A 64 -5.24 -2.37 12.96
C ILE A 64 -6.73 -2.15 12.78
N GLN A 65 -7.18 -2.28 11.53
CA GLN A 65 -8.59 -2.32 11.16
C GLN A 65 -8.91 -3.66 10.49
N SER A 66 -10.18 -4.07 10.57
CA SER A 66 -10.63 -5.25 9.84
C SER A 66 -12.06 -5.09 9.36
N TYR A 67 -12.31 -5.63 8.17
CA TYR A 67 -13.59 -5.53 7.48
C TYR A 67 -13.95 -6.87 6.85
N LEU A 68 -15.25 -7.12 6.72
CA LEU A 68 -15.80 -8.31 6.10
C LEU A 68 -16.62 -7.91 4.87
N PHE A 69 -16.18 -8.34 3.70
CA PHE A 69 -17.01 -8.30 2.49
C PHE A 69 -17.95 -9.51 2.48
N PRO A 70 -19.27 -9.32 2.48
CA PRO A 70 -20.21 -10.42 2.40
C PRO A 70 -20.16 -11.07 1.01
N CYS A 71 -20.53 -12.34 0.94
CA CYS A 71 -20.75 -13.04 -0.32
C CYS A 71 -22.13 -13.69 -0.30
N VAL A 72 -22.76 -13.80 -1.46
CA VAL A 72 -23.98 -14.60 -1.64
C VAL A 72 -23.60 -16.07 -1.48
N ILE A 73 -24.42 -16.83 -0.78
CA ILE A 73 -24.23 -18.28 -0.64
C ILE A 73 -24.65 -18.92 -1.96
N GLU A 74 -23.69 -19.55 -2.66
CA GLU A 74 -23.98 -20.38 -3.83
C GLU A 74 -24.40 -21.78 -3.40
N GLU A 75 -25.39 -22.35 -4.08
CA GLU A 75 -25.86 -23.73 -3.80
C GLU A 75 -24.86 -24.80 -4.26
N LEU A 76 -24.11 -24.51 -5.33
CA LEU A 76 -23.25 -25.48 -6.00
C LEU A 76 -21.76 -25.32 -5.66
N ARG A 77 -21.34 -24.15 -5.17
CA ARG A 77 -19.93 -23.88 -4.86
C ARG A 77 -19.76 -23.50 -3.40
N PRO A 78 -18.82 -24.12 -2.69
CA PRO A 78 -18.49 -23.69 -1.33
C PRO A 78 -17.88 -22.27 -1.36
N PRO A 79 -18.11 -21.45 -0.33
CA PRO A 79 -17.53 -20.12 -0.25
C PRO A 79 -16.01 -20.20 -0.14
N ARG A 80 -15.30 -19.53 -1.06
CA ARG A 80 -13.84 -19.38 -1.01
C ARG A 80 -13.47 -18.14 -0.19
N ARG A 81 -13.32 -18.31 1.12
CA ARG A 81 -13.02 -17.22 2.05
C ARG A 81 -11.52 -17.02 2.19
N ILE A 82 -11.05 -15.79 1.99
CA ILE A 82 -9.64 -15.40 2.07
C ILE A 82 -9.52 -14.15 2.93
N ARG A 83 -8.46 -14.08 3.73
CA ARG A 83 -8.06 -12.89 4.48
C ARG A 83 -6.87 -12.23 3.80
N VAL A 84 -7.03 -10.96 3.44
CA VAL A 84 -5.99 -10.15 2.82
C VAL A 84 -5.52 -9.09 3.81
N GLY A 85 -4.20 -8.91 3.91
CA GLY A 85 -3.56 -7.86 4.68
C GLY A 85 -2.89 -6.83 3.78
N ALA A 86 -3.04 -5.57 4.13
CA ALA A 86 -2.36 -4.43 3.50
C ALA A 86 -1.53 -3.69 4.55
N VAL A 87 -0.26 -3.44 4.26
CA VAL A 87 0.67 -2.79 5.20
C VAL A 87 1.10 -1.44 4.66
N GLN A 88 0.83 -0.39 5.43
CA GLN A 88 1.44 0.93 5.28
C GLN A 88 2.38 1.17 6.46
N ASN A 89 3.50 1.87 6.24
CA ASN A 89 4.40 2.24 7.33
C ASN A 89 5.31 3.40 6.92
N LYS A 90 5.81 4.11 7.93
CA LYS A 90 6.86 5.12 7.80
C LYS A 90 8.23 4.44 7.65
N ILE A 91 9.20 5.21 7.16
CA ILE A 91 10.61 4.88 7.42
C ILE A 91 10.90 5.01 8.93
N VAL A 92 11.83 4.20 9.43
CA VAL A 92 12.17 4.13 10.85
C VAL A 92 13.33 5.06 11.20
N CYS A 93 14.39 5.02 10.39
CA CYS A 93 15.59 5.84 10.58
C CYS A 93 15.59 7.03 9.61
N PRO A 94 16.24 8.15 9.95
CA PRO A 94 16.43 9.26 9.03
C PRO A 94 17.15 8.81 7.74
N PRO A 95 16.82 9.39 6.57
CA PRO A 95 17.51 9.06 5.31
C PRO A 95 19.03 9.31 5.33
N SER A 96 19.55 10.08 6.29
CA SER A 96 20.99 10.30 6.50
C SER A 96 21.73 9.15 7.21
N SER A 97 21.01 8.17 7.77
CA SER A 97 21.62 7.01 8.41
C SER A 97 22.28 6.07 7.38
N PRO A 98 23.24 5.21 7.76
CA PRO A 98 23.78 4.19 6.87
C PRO A 98 22.68 3.29 6.26
N VAL A 99 22.80 2.95 4.97
CA VAL A 99 21.80 2.15 4.23
C VAL A 99 21.45 0.85 4.95
N ALA A 100 22.46 0.13 5.45
CA ALA A 100 22.27 -1.13 6.17
C ALA A 100 21.45 -0.96 7.47
N GLU A 101 21.65 0.15 8.20
CA GLU A 101 20.88 0.44 9.41
C GLU A 101 19.41 0.75 9.07
N GLN A 102 19.16 1.52 8.00
CA GLN A 102 17.81 1.82 7.54
C GLN A 102 17.05 0.54 7.14
N ILE A 103 17.69 -0.35 6.37
CA ILE A 103 17.12 -1.64 5.97
C ILE A 103 16.82 -2.49 7.21
N LEU A 104 17.78 -2.62 8.14
CA LEU A 104 17.60 -3.42 9.35
C LEU A 104 16.46 -2.90 10.22
N ALA A 105 16.33 -1.58 10.35
CA ALA A 105 15.27 -0.96 11.13
C ALA A 105 13.89 -1.23 10.52
N LEU A 106 13.75 -1.09 9.20
CA LEU A 106 12.53 -1.45 8.46
C LEU A 106 12.21 -2.93 8.59
N HIS A 107 13.21 -3.81 8.44
CA HIS A 107 13.07 -5.25 8.62
C HIS A 107 12.54 -5.58 10.02
N ASN A 108 13.07 -4.94 11.07
CA ASN A 108 12.60 -5.17 12.44
C ASN A 108 11.16 -4.70 12.67
N GLN A 109 10.77 -3.55 12.11
CA GLN A 109 9.39 -3.07 12.19
C GLN A 109 8.43 -4.03 11.48
N VAL A 110 8.73 -4.44 10.24
CA VAL A 110 7.79 -5.30 9.49
C VAL A 110 7.69 -6.71 10.07
N LYS A 111 8.71 -7.22 10.77
CA LYS A 111 8.62 -8.53 11.46
C LYS A 111 7.42 -8.58 12.40
N SER A 112 7.23 -7.54 13.22
CA SER A 112 6.09 -7.50 14.13
C SER A 112 4.76 -7.37 13.40
N ILE A 113 4.70 -6.51 12.37
CA ILE A 113 3.50 -6.37 11.51
C ILE A 113 3.12 -7.73 10.88
N ILE A 114 4.10 -8.50 10.41
CA ILE A 114 3.88 -9.82 9.83
C ILE A 114 3.42 -10.82 10.91
N ASP A 115 4.01 -10.80 12.10
CA ASP A 115 3.60 -11.66 13.23
C ASP A 115 2.14 -11.37 13.65
N ILE A 116 1.73 -10.10 13.68
CA ILE A 116 0.35 -9.65 13.88
C ILE A 116 -0.56 -10.19 12.77
N ALA A 117 -0.19 -9.98 11.50
CA ALA A 117 -0.96 -10.46 10.36
C ALA A 117 -1.15 -11.99 10.38
N GLY A 118 -0.09 -12.72 10.75
CA GLY A 118 -0.11 -14.17 10.93
C GLY A 118 -1.08 -14.60 12.03
N GLN A 119 -1.09 -13.92 13.18
CA GLN A 119 -2.05 -14.19 14.27
C GLN A 119 -3.49 -13.82 13.88
N CYS A 120 -3.67 -12.84 12.99
CA CYS A 120 -4.94 -12.55 12.34
C CYS A 120 -5.34 -13.55 11.24
N ASN A 121 -4.56 -14.60 11.01
CA ASN A 121 -4.76 -15.61 9.95
C ASN A 121 -4.85 -15.00 8.55
N VAL A 122 -4.07 -13.95 8.28
CA VAL A 122 -3.96 -13.39 6.93
C VAL A 122 -3.38 -14.45 5.98
N ASN A 123 -4.01 -14.62 4.82
CA ASN A 123 -3.58 -15.56 3.79
C ASN A 123 -2.67 -14.92 2.75
N ILE A 124 -2.92 -13.64 2.41
CA ILE A 124 -2.11 -12.87 1.47
C ILE A 124 -1.80 -11.51 2.09
N LEU A 125 -0.51 -11.18 2.24
CA LEU A 125 -0.03 -9.92 2.80
C LEU A 125 0.74 -9.13 1.73
N CYS A 126 0.45 -7.84 1.58
CA CYS A 126 1.16 -6.96 0.66
C CYS A 126 1.70 -5.73 1.38
N PHE A 127 2.96 -5.40 1.10
CA PHE A 127 3.59 -4.16 1.54
C PHE A 127 3.37 -3.03 0.53
N GLN A 128 3.63 -1.80 0.97
CA GLN A 128 3.70 -0.61 0.12
C GLN A 128 4.88 -0.65 -0.87
N GLU A 129 4.91 0.32 -1.80
CA GLU A 129 5.97 0.41 -2.80
C GLU A 129 7.35 0.67 -2.17
N THR A 130 8.36 -0.08 -2.68
CA THR A 130 9.77 0.00 -2.27
C THR A 130 9.91 0.08 -0.76
N TRP A 131 9.25 -0.84 -0.05
CA TRP A 131 9.00 -0.73 1.40
C TRP A 131 10.29 -0.72 2.23
N ALA A 132 11.37 -1.33 1.72
CA ALA A 132 12.66 -1.46 2.38
C ALA A 132 13.61 -0.25 2.17
N MET A 133 13.10 0.90 1.71
CA MET A 133 13.90 2.12 1.52
C MET A 133 13.06 3.39 1.73
N PRO A 134 13.69 4.54 2.04
CA PRO A 134 13.11 5.86 1.77
C PRO A 134 12.82 6.02 0.28
N PHE A 135 11.82 6.82 -0.06
CA PHE A 135 11.44 7.09 -1.45
C PHE A 135 12.35 8.16 -2.08
N ALA A 136 13.66 7.87 -2.12
CA ALA A 136 14.72 8.83 -2.45
C ALA A 136 14.77 9.26 -3.92
N PHE A 137 13.85 8.81 -4.77
CA PHE A 137 13.86 9.08 -6.20
C PHE A 137 13.73 10.58 -6.53
N CYS A 138 13.22 11.39 -5.61
CA CYS A 138 13.17 12.85 -5.73
C CYS A 138 14.53 13.52 -5.81
N THR A 139 15.52 12.94 -5.15
CA THR A 139 16.89 13.48 -5.09
C THR A 139 17.59 13.39 -6.44
N ARG A 140 17.20 12.41 -7.28
CA ARG A 140 17.86 12.01 -8.54
C ARG A 140 19.31 11.50 -8.35
N GLU A 141 19.79 11.43 -7.11
CA GLU A 141 21.12 10.95 -6.77
C GLU A 141 21.21 9.43 -6.93
N LYS A 142 22.38 8.93 -7.34
CA LYS A 142 22.63 7.48 -7.43
C LYS A 142 23.14 6.91 -6.12
N MET A 143 24.10 7.59 -5.50
CA MET A 143 24.69 7.16 -4.24
C MET A 143 24.08 7.98 -3.08
N PRO A 144 23.77 7.34 -1.93
CA PRO A 144 23.85 5.89 -1.68
C PRO A 144 22.57 5.13 -2.11
N TRP A 145 21.58 5.80 -2.69
CA TRP A 145 20.21 5.26 -2.88
C TRP A 145 20.12 3.98 -3.72
N CYS A 146 21.02 3.81 -4.70
CA CYS A 146 21.08 2.60 -5.51
C CYS A 146 21.64 1.38 -4.73
N GLU A 147 22.25 1.55 -3.56
CA GLU A 147 22.68 0.45 -2.70
C GLU A 147 21.51 -0.27 -2.01
N PHE A 148 20.33 0.35 -1.93
CA PHE A 148 19.11 -0.33 -1.50
C PHE A 148 18.62 -1.38 -2.49
N ALA A 149 19.14 -1.37 -3.72
CA ALA A 149 18.72 -2.32 -4.74
C ALA A 149 19.25 -3.73 -4.43
N GLU A 150 18.35 -4.70 -4.33
CA GLU A 150 18.68 -6.09 -3.96
C GLU A 150 18.20 -7.11 -5.00
N SER A 151 18.67 -8.35 -4.91
CA SER A 151 18.20 -9.43 -5.78
C SER A 151 16.74 -9.80 -5.45
N ALA A 152 15.92 -9.97 -6.48
CA ALA A 152 14.54 -10.43 -6.34
C ALA A 152 14.40 -11.89 -5.87
N GLU A 153 15.49 -12.66 -5.86
CA GLU A 153 15.47 -14.11 -5.56
C GLU A 153 16.09 -14.41 -4.19
N ASP A 154 17.20 -13.76 -3.86
CA ASP A 154 18.02 -14.01 -2.67
C ASP A 154 18.46 -12.72 -1.94
N GLY A 155 17.88 -11.57 -2.26
CA GLY A 155 18.06 -10.33 -1.52
C GLY A 155 17.67 -10.47 -0.04
N PRO A 156 18.24 -9.66 0.87
CA PRO A 156 18.03 -9.81 2.31
C PRO A 156 16.55 -9.64 2.70
N SER A 157 15.81 -8.74 2.04
CA SER A 157 14.38 -8.59 2.30
C SER A 157 13.59 -9.83 1.84
N ILE A 158 13.93 -10.38 0.67
CA ILE A 158 13.31 -11.62 0.18
C ILE A 158 13.62 -12.81 1.10
N CYS A 159 14.87 -12.97 1.54
CA CYS A 159 15.28 -14.05 2.44
C CYS A 159 14.58 -13.99 3.80
N LEU A 160 14.37 -12.79 4.35
CA LEU A 160 13.56 -12.58 5.54
C LEU A 160 12.12 -13.05 5.30
N LEU A 161 11.48 -12.54 4.25
CA LEU A 161 10.06 -12.77 4.00
C LEU A 161 9.74 -14.24 3.65
N LYS A 162 10.65 -14.99 3.03
CA LYS A 162 10.51 -16.44 2.82
C LYS A 162 10.27 -17.21 4.13
N GLN A 163 10.99 -16.84 5.18
CA GLN A 163 10.87 -17.50 6.49
C GLN A 163 9.48 -17.27 7.08
N TYR A 164 8.98 -16.05 6.98
CA TYR A 164 7.67 -15.66 7.49
C TYR A 164 6.51 -16.21 6.67
N ALA A 165 6.64 -16.21 5.34
CA ALA A 165 5.66 -16.81 4.44
C ALA A 165 5.44 -18.28 4.81
N LYS A 166 6.53 -19.03 4.99
CA LYS A 166 6.48 -20.43 5.46
C LYS A 166 5.93 -20.57 6.88
N LYS A 167 6.38 -19.72 7.83
CA LYS A 167 5.95 -19.75 9.24
C LYS A 167 4.43 -19.65 9.37
N TYR A 168 3.82 -18.77 8.58
CA TYR A 168 2.39 -18.47 8.67
C TYR A 168 1.53 -19.11 7.57
N SER A 169 2.13 -19.89 6.67
CA SER A 169 1.46 -20.36 5.45
C SER A 169 0.76 -19.19 4.73
N MET A 170 1.51 -18.11 4.50
CA MET A 170 0.99 -16.84 4.00
C MET A 170 1.73 -16.47 2.72
N VAL A 171 1.00 -16.08 1.68
CA VAL A 171 1.58 -15.47 0.49
C VAL A 171 1.99 -14.04 0.83
N ILE A 172 3.22 -13.65 0.50
CA ILE A 172 3.74 -12.31 0.77
C ILE A 172 4.16 -11.65 -0.54
N ILE A 173 3.65 -10.43 -0.78
CA ILE A 173 4.00 -9.59 -1.91
C ILE A 173 4.96 -8.50 -1.44
N SER A 174 6.16 -8.47 -2.00
CA SER A 174 7.27 -7.60 -1.60
C SER A 174 7.71 -6.66 -2.72
N PRO A 175 7.23 -5.40 -2.75
CA PRO A 175 7.70 -4.37 -3.67
C PRO A 175 9.08 -3.83 -3.25
N ILE A 176 10.10 -4.04 -4.07
CA ILE A 176 11.50 -3.67 -3.82
C ILE A 176 12.10 -2.93 -5.01
N LEU A 177 13.22 -2.25 -4.76
CA LEU A 177 14.16 -1.89 -5.82
C LEU A 177 14.99 -3.13 -6.12
N GLU A 178 14.78 -3.74 -7.28
CA GLU A 178 15.54 -4.91 -7.72
C GLU A 178 16.83 -4.46 -8.39
N ARG A 179 17.95 -5.15 -8.12
CA ARG A 179 19.16 -5.16 -8.93
C ARG A 179 19.34 -6.55 -9.53
N GLU A 180 19.29 -6.64 -10.85
CA GLU A 180 19.47 -7.91 -11.54
C GLU A 180 20.96 -8.35 -11.46
N PRO A 181 21.29 -9.53 -10.92
CA PRO A 181 22.68 -9.90 -10.63
C PRO A 181 23.60 -9.93 -11.86
N MET A 182 23.09 -10.35 -13.02
CA MET A 182 23.89 -10.50 -14.24
C MET A 182 24.14 -9.17 -14.96
N SER A 183 23.10 -8.34 -15.10
CA SER A 183 23.16 -7.12 -15.89
C SER A 183 23.43 -5.86 -15.04
N ASN A 184 23.29 -5.96 -13.72
CA ASN A 184 23.26 -4.84 -12.78
C ASN A 184 22.17 -3.80 -13.07
N VAL A 185 21.24 -4.09 -13.98
CA VAL A 185 20.10 -3.21 -14.28
C VAL A 185 19.15 -3.20 -13.10
N MET A 186 18.68 -2.01 -12.74
CA MET A 186 17.73 -1.82 -11.66
C MET A 186 16.31 -1.78 -12.18
N TRP A 187 15.37 -2.25 -11.35
CA TRP A 187 13.95 -2.31 -11.67
C TRP A 187 13.11 -2.02 -10.42
N ASN A 188 11.93 -1.45 -10.61
CA ASN A 188 10.91 -1.43 -9.56
C ASN A 188 10.06 -2.69 -9.70
N THR A 189 10.12 -3.56 -8.70
CA THR A 189 9.71 -4.96 -8.81
C THR A 189 8.89 -5.39 -7.62
N ALA A 190 7.76 -6.05 -7.85
CA ALA A 190 7.06 -6.80 -6.81
C ALA A 190 7.42 -8.29 -6.93
N VAL A 191 7.97 -8.85 -5.86
CA VAL A 191 8.28 -10.28 -5.73
C VAL A 191 7.13 -10.99 -5.00
N ILE A 192 6.70 -12.12 -5.54
CA ILE A 192 5.60 -12.91 -4.99
C ILE A 192 6.22 -14.14 -4.32
N ILE A 193 6.11 -14.21 -2.99
CA ILE A 193 6.60 -15.31 -2.17
C ILE A 193 5.41 -16.18 -1.80
N ASN A 194 5.45 -17.45 -2.16
CA ASN A 194 4.39 -18.41 -1.91
C ASN A 194 4.33 -18.82 -0.43
N SER A 195 3.20 -19.40 -0.01
CA SER A 195 2.93 -19.80 1.38
C SER A 195 3.88 -20.88 1.92
N ASP A 196 4.63 -21.58 1.05
CA ASP A 196 5.66 -22.54 1.45
C ASP A 196 7.06 -21.91 1.63
N GLY A 197 7.19 -20.60 1.35
CA GLY A 197 8.45 -19.85 1.39
C GLY A 197 9.25 -19.87 0.08
N SER A 198 8.74 -20.47 -1.00
CA SER A 198 9.37 -20.38 -2.33
C SER A 198 9.05 -19.03 -3.01
N VAL A 199 9.92 -18.56 -3.91
CA VAL A 199 9.57 -17.43 -4.79
C VAL A 199 8.76 -17.98 -5.94
N LEU A 200 7.51 -17.54 -6.07
CA LEU A 200 6.62 -17.92 -7.16
C LEU A 200 7.00 -17.20 -8.46
N GLY A 201 7.44 -15.95 -8.33
CA GLY A 201 7.90 -15.13 -9.44
C GLY A 201 7.98 -13.66 -9.07
N LYS A 202 8.09 -12.81 -10.09
CA LYS A 202 8.16 -11.36 -9.95
C LYS A 202 7.41 -10.65 -11.07
N THR A 203 6.98 -9.42 -10.81
CA THR A 203 6.48 -8.49 -11.83
C THR A 203 7.17 -7.15 -11.68
N ARG A 204 7.39 -6.44 -12.79
CA ARG A 204 8.10 -5.16 -12.84
C ARG A 204 7.12 -4.04 -13.23
N LYS A 205 7.39 -2.81 -12.79
CA LYS A 205 6.52 -1.66 -12.99
C LYS A 205 6.37 -1.35 -14.49
N ASN A 206 5.14 -1.46 -15.01
CA ASN A 206 4.83 -1.24 -16.43
C ASN A 206 4.86 0.24 -16.82
N HIS A 207 4.44 1.13 -15.91
CA HIS A 207 4.32 2.57 -16.18
C HIS A 207 5.19 3.36 -15.21
N ILE A 208 6.22 4.02 -15.75
CA ILE A 208 7.20 4.77 -14.95
C ILE A 208 6.85 6.26 -14.93
N PRO A 209 6.64 6.88 -13.75
CA PRO A 209 6.39 8.31 -13.66
C PRO A 209 7.65 9.12 -13.98
N ARG A 210 7.39 10.33 -14.48
CA ARG A 210 8.39 11.36 -14.80
C ARG A 210 7.93 12.75 -14.33
N VAL A 211 7.05 12.78 -13.32
CA VAL A 211 6.26 13.97 -12.96
C VAL A 211 6.71 14.51 -11.61
N GLY A 212 7.07 15.80 -11.56
CA GLY A 212 7.47 16.48 -10.34
C GLY A 212 8.65 15.81 -9.64
N ASP A 213 8.47 15.48 -8.36
CA ASP A 213 9.49 14.78 -7.57
C ASP A 213 9.55 13.26 -7.83
N PHE A 214 8.58 12.69 -8.57
CA PHE A 214 8.57 11.27 -8.95
C PHE A 214 9.46 11.01 -10.17
N ASN A 215 10.77 11.24 -10.02
CA ASN A 215 11.80 11.14 -11.06
C ASN A 215 12.30 9.69 -11.29
N GLU A 216 11.40 8.72 -11.19
CA GLU A 216 11.70 7.29 -11.19
C GLU A 216 12.40 6.81 -12.46
N SER A 217 12.07 7.40 -13.62
CA SER A 217 12.72 7.04 -14.90
C SER A 217 14.22 7.31 -14.93
N THR A 218 14.74 8.06 -13.95
CA THR A 218 16.19 8.21 -13.76
C THR A 218 16.83 6.90 -13.31
N TYR A 219 16.10 6.04 -12.61
CA TYR A 219 16.62 4.85 -11.92
C TYR A 219 16.34 3.53 -12.65
N TYR A 220 15.18 3.39 -13.29
CA TYR A 220 14.75 2.16 -13.95
C TYR A 220 13.81 2.44 -15.13
N MET A 221 13.68 1.45 -16.02
CA MET A 221 12.88 1.52 -17.25
C MET A 221 11.57 0.74 -17.12
N GLU A 222 10.65 0.97 -18.07
CA GLU A 222 9.39 0.25 -18.19
C GLU A 222 9.63 -1.27 -18.31
N SER A 223 8.80 -2.04 -17.60
CA SER A 223 8.80 -3.50 -17.62
C SER A 223 8.55 -4.11 -19.00
N GLN A 224 9.22 -5.23 -19.26
CA GLN A 224 8.96 -6.10 -20.41
C GLN A 224 8.23 -7.41 -20.04
N LEU A 225 7.87 -7.58 -18.75
CA LEU A 225 7.24 -8.80 -18.24
C LEU A 225 5.73 -8.87 -18.51
N GLY A 226 5.13 -7.80 -19.04
CA GLY A 226 3.71 -7.73 -19.32
C GLY A 226 2.87 -7.66 -18.03
N HIS A 227 1.78 -8.44 -17.98
CA HIS A 227 0.78 -8.36 -16.91
C HIS A 227 0.61 -9.74 -16.23
N PRO A 228 1.66 -10.29 -15.60
CA PRO A 228 1.59 -11.63 -15.03
C PRO A 228 0.55 -11.71 -13.91
N VAL A 229 -0.16 -12.83 -13.88
CA VAL A 229 -1.07 -13.24 -12.80
C VAL A 229 -0.47 -14.49 -12.16
N PHE A 230 -0.49 -14.54 -10.85
CA PHE A 230 0.16 -15.57 -10.06
C PHE A 230 -0.90 -16.45 -9.41
N ASP A 231 -0.89 -17.74 -9.74
CA ASP A 231 -1.73 -18.74 -9.09
C ASP A 231 -1.18 -19.07 -7.71
N THR A 232 -1.98 -18.80 -6.67
CA THR A 232 -1.63 -19.14 -5.28
C THR A 232 -2.69 -20.08 -4.69
N PRO A 233 -2.40 -20.76 -3.56
CA PRO A 233 -3.41 -21.54 -2.85
C PRO A 233 -4.64 -20.72 -2.41
N TYR A 234 -4.52 -19.39 -2.39
CA TYR A 234 -5.56 -18.46 -1.94
C TYR A 234 -6.21 -17.68 -3.09
N GLY A 235 -5.89 -18.01 -4.35
CA GLY A 235 -6.45 -17.36 -5.54
C GLY A 235 -5.41 -16.77 -6.46
N ARG A 236 -5.91 -16.24 -7.58
CA ARG A 236 -5.11 -15.59 -8.62
C ARG A 236 -4.88 -14.13 -8.29
N ILE A 237 -3.62 -13.77 -8.06
CA ILE A 237 -3.25 -12.40 -7.68
C ILE A 237 -2.41 -11.73 -8.76
N ALA A 238 -2.51 -10.41 -8.84
CA ALA A 238 -1.65 -9.57 -9.64
C ALA A 238 -1.21 -8.33 -8.88
N VAL A 239 -0.19 -7.63 -9.38
CA VAL A 239 0.33 -6.42 -8.75
C VAL A 239 0.46 -5.31 -9.80
N ASN A 240 -0.39 -4.29 -9.68
CA ASN A 240 -0.30 -3.05 -10.44
C ASN A 240 0.54 -2.04 -9.64
N ILE A 241 1.81 -1.87 -9.98
CA ILE A 241 2.73 -1.06 -9.17
C ILE A 241 2.49 0.45 -9.39
N CYS A 242 2.12 1.14 -8.30
CA CYS A 242 2.08 2.59 -8.15
C CYS A 242 1.47 3.37 -9.32
N TYR A 243 2.28 4.00 -10.17
CA TYR A 243 1.85 4.89 -11.25
C TYR A 243 1.02 4.17 -12.34
N GLY A 244 1.11 2.84 -12.39
CA GLY A 244 0.19 2.02 -13.16
C GLY A 244 -1.28 2.17 -12.71
N ARG A 245 -1.56 2.75 -11.53
CA ARG A 245 -2.91 3.08 -11.06
C ARG A 245 -3.66 4.02 -12.00
N HIS A 246 -2.95 4.93 -12.67
CA HIS A 246 -3.55 5.93 -13.57
C HIS A 246 -3.93 5.37 -14.95
N HIS A 247 -3.64 4.09 -15.21
CA HIS A 247 -3.75 3.50 -16.54
C HIS A 247 -4.85 2.41 -16.53
N PRO A 248 -6.09 2.72 -16.93
CA PRO A 248 -7.18 1.74 -16.99
C PRO A 248 -6.83 0.49 -17.80
N LEU A 249 -6.03 0.63 -18.86
CA LEU A 249 -5.55 -0.50 -19.65
C LEU A 249 -4.64 -1.45 -18.85
N ASN A 250 -3.79 -0.93 -17.96
CA ASN A 250 -2.94 -1.77 -17.11
C ASN A 250 -3.79 -2.64 -16.18
N TRP A 251 -4.81 -2.04 -15.55
CA TRP A 251 -5.80 -2.75 -14.73
C TRP A 251 -6.58 -3.80 -15.51
N LEU A 252 -7.01 -3.45 -16.73
CA LEU A 252 -7.75 -4.33 -17.62
C LEU A 252 -6.93 -5.57 -17.99
N MET A 253 -5.66 -5.40 -18.35
CA MET A 253 -4.82 -6.51 -18.78
C MET A 253 -4.63 -7.56 -17.68
N TYR A 254 -4.53 -7.17 -16.41
CA TYR A 254 -4.54 -8.14 -15.30
C TYR A 254 -5.88 -8.87 -15.17
N GLY A 255 -7.00 -8.17 -15.38
CA GLY A 255 -8.34 -8.77 -15.40
C GLY A 255 -8.51 -9.78 -16.55
N LEU A 256 -8.07 -9.42 -17.77
CA LEU A 256 -8.07 -10.33 -18.92
C LEU A 256 -7.20 -11.56 -18.71
N ASN A 257 -6.11 -11.43 -17.96
CA ASN A 257 -5.25 -12.55 -17.57
C ASN A 257 -5.79 -13.36 -16.37
N GLY A 258 -6.98 -13.02 -15.86
CA GLY A 258 -7.70 -13.81 -14.86
C GLY A 258 -7.38 -13.47 -13.41
N ALA A 259 -6.86 -12.27 -13.12
CA ALA A 259 -6.67 -11.83 -11.74
C ALA A 259 -8.01 -11.77 -10.96
N GLU A 260 -8.00 -12.26 -9.73
CA GLU A 260 -9.13 -12.17 -8.79
C GLU A 260 -8.90 -11.09 -7.73
N ILE A 261 -7.63 -10.78 -7.44
CA ILE A 261 -7.21 -9.70 -6.54
C ILE A 261 -6.02 -8.98 -7.18
N VAL A 262 -6.13 -7.67 -7.38
CA VAL A 262 -5.05 -6.83 -7.89
C VAL A 262 -4.56 -5.88 -6.79
N PHE A 263 -3.33 -6.09 -6.35
CA PHE A 263 -2.66 -5.24 -5.37
C PHE A 263 -2.05 -4.02 -6.04
N ASN A 264 -2.14 -2.86 -5.40
CA ASN A 264 -1.57 -1.61 -5.87
C ASN A 264 -0.70 -0.95 -4.81
N PRO A 265 0.54 -1.48 -4.62
CA PRO A 265 1.53 -0.85 -3.76
C PRO A 265 1.98 0.48 -4.38
N SER A 266 1.91 1.54 -3.60
CA SER A 266 2.16 2.91 -4.03
C SER A 266 2.98 3.69 -3.00
N ALA A 267 3.65 4.73 -3.49
CA ALA A 267 4.14 5.84 -2.70
C ALA A 267 3.73 7.14 -3.42
N THR A 268 2.80 7.90 -2.83
CA THR A 268 2.33 9.17 -3.41
C THR A 268 1.94 10.18 -2.32
N VAL A 269 2.09 11.47 -2.62
CA VAL A 269 1.94 12.57 -1.67
C VAL A 269 0.65 13.36 -1.89
N ASP A 270 0.18 14.04 -0.84
CA ASP A 270 -1.15 14.65 -0.75
C ASP A 270 -1.43 15.72 -1.82
N SER A 271 -0.52 16.67 -1.98
CA SER A 271 -0.66 17.87 -2.81
C SER A 271 -0.91 17.58 -4.29
N LEU A 272 -0.49 16.41 -4.78
CA LEU A 272 -0.58 16.05 -6.19
C LEU A 272 -1.68 15.04 -6.49
N SER A 273 -1.92 14.08 -5.59
CA SER A 273 -2.61 12.84 -5.98
C SER A 273 -3.73 12.38 -5.05
N GLU A 274 -3.93 12.97 -3.87
CA GLU A 274 -4.88 12.43 -2.89
C GLU A 274 -6.32 12.38 -3.43
N SER A 275 -6.72 13.39 -4.21
CA SER A 275 -8.07 13.45 -4.81
C SER A 275 -8.38 12.30 -5.78
N LEU A 276 -7.35 11.71 -6.40
CA LEU A 276 -7.47 10.57 -7.31
C LEU A 276 -7.52 9.23 -6.56
N TRP A 277 -6.93 9.19 -5.36
CA TRP A 277 -6.76 7.98 -4.57
C TRP A 277 -8.06 7.19 -4.32
N PRO A 278 -9.21 7.82 -3.96
CA PRO A 278 -10.44 7.07 -3.73
C PRO A 278 -11.17 6.66 -5.01
N ILE A 279 -10.66 7.05 -6.19
CA ILE A 279 -11.32 6.89 -7.50
C ILE A 279 -10.71 5.73 -8.27
N GLU A 280 -9.40 5.72 -8.50
CA GLU A 280 -8.77 4.91 -9.55
C GLU A 280 -8.80 3.41 -9.26
N ALA A 281 -8.28 2.98 -8.10
CA ALA A 281 -8.30 1.58 -7.71
C ALA A 281 -9.74 1.09 -7.46
N ARG A 282 -10.65 1.97 -7.03
CA ARG A 282 -12.06 1.66 -6.89
C ARG A 282 -12.72 1.41 -8.25
N ASN A 283 -12.46 2.28 -9.22
CA ASN A 283 -12.94 2.12 -10.60
C ASN A 283 -12.41 0.84 -11.24
N ALA A 284 -11.14 0.51 -11.00
CA ALA A 284 -10.54 -0.74 -11.51
C ALA A 284 -11.26 -1.99 -10.99
N ALA A 285 -11.62 -2.05 -9.70
CA ALA A 285 -12.38 -3.16 -9.14
C ALA A 285 -13.76 -3.31 -9.82
N ILE A 286 -14.46 -2.19 -10.02
CA ILE A 286 -15.79 -2.16 -10.65
C ILE A 286 -15.72 -2.60 -12.11
N ALA A 287 -14.80 -2.02 -12.88
CA ALA A 287 -14.72 -2.21 -14.32
C ALA A 287 -14.29 -3.64 -14.70
N ASN A 288 -13.52 -4.30 -13.84
CA ASN A 288 -12.89 -5.59 -14.16
C ASN A 288 -13.39 -6.75 -13.29
N HIS A 289 -14.35 -6.51 -12.39
CA HIS A 289 -14.98 -7.52 -11.53
C HIS A 289 -14.00 -8.35 -10.67
N TYR A 290 -12.99 -7.70 -10.12
CA TYR A 290 -12.04 -8.28 -9.16
C TYR A 290 -11.87 -7.38 -7.92
N PHE A 291 -11.20 -7.89 -6.88
CA PHE A 291 -10.84 -7.06 -5.73
C PHE A 291 -9.62 -6.20 -6.03
N THR A 292 -9.60 -4.95 -5.54
CA THR A 292 -8.39 -4.12 -5.51
C THR A 292 -7.92 -3.84 -4.10
N VAL A 293 -6.61 -3.77 -3.91
CA VAL A 293 -5.97 -3.46 -2.62
C VAL A 293 -5.01 -2.29 -2.84
N ALA A 294 -5.45 -1.07 -2.56
CA ALA A 294 -4.65 0.13 -2.71
C ALA A 294 -3.87 0.40 -1.43
N ILE A 295 -2.54 0.50 -1.53
CA ILE A 295 -1.65 0.63 -0.38
C ILE A 295 -0.73 1.81 -0.63
N ASN A 296 -0.72 2.80 0.26
CA ASN A 296 0.18 3.94 0.17
C ASN A 296 1.08 4.02 1.40
N ARG A 297 2.27 4.57 1.18
CA ARG A 297 3.19 4.98 2.25
C ARG A 297 2.55 6.02 3.18
N VAL A 298 3.08 6.14 4.40
CA VAL A 298 2.74 7.18 5.37
C VAL A 298 3.94 7.99 5.82
N GLY A 299 3.70 9.22 6.26
CA GLY A 299 4.70 10.10 6.87
C GLY A 299 5.43 10.99 5.87
N THR A 300 6.40 11.74 6.37
CA THR A 300 7.16 12.73 5.59
C THR A 300 8.64 12.38 5.67
N GLU A 301 9.33 12.43 4.52
CA GLU A 301 10.74 12.07 4.41
C GLU A 301 11.57 13.31 4.03
N SER A 302 12.69 13.52 4.73
CA SER A 302 13.62 14.63 4.51
C SER A 302 15.03 14.14 4.22
N PHE A 303 15.63 14.64 3.14
CA PHE A 303 16.87 14.13 2.58
C PHE A 303 18.10 15.01 2.92
N PRO A 304 19.32 14.46 2.89
CA PRO A 304 20.52 15.21 3.29
C PRO A 304 20.78 16.47 2.45
N HIS A 305 20.58 16.37 1.14
CA HIS A 305 20.81 17.44 0.17
C HIS A 305 19.50 18.02 -0.35
N GLU A 306 19.56 19.29 -0.75
CA GLU A 306 18.41 19.96 -1.37
C GLU A 306 18.18 19.45 -2.79
N PHE A 307 16.92 19.33 -3.19
CA PHE A 307 16.49 19.03 -4.55
C PHE A 307 15.37 19.99 -4.98
N THR A 308 14.96 19.91 -6.24
CA THR A 308 13.90 20.77 -6.82
C THR A 308 12.85 19.93 -7.53
N SER A 309 11.58 20.30 -7.34
CA SER A 309 10.41 19.60 -7.89
C SER A 309 10.09 19.94 -9.35
N GLY A 310 10.81 20.89 -9.95
CA GLY A 310 10.53 21.35 -11.31
C GLY A 310 9.28 22.24 -11.43
N ASP A 311 8.79 22.81 -10.33
CA ASP A 311 7.62 23.70 -10.26
C ASP A 311 7.99 25.19 -10.11
N GLY A 312 9.29 25.52 -10.19
CA GLY A 312 9.81 26.88 -10.06
C GLY A 312 9.96 27.38 -8.61
N LYS A 313 9.64 26.55 -7.60
CA LYS A 313 9.87 26.89 -6.19
C LYS A 313 11.33 26.69 -5.78
N PRO A 314 11.76 27.26 -4.63
CA PRO A 314 13.10 27.04 -4.09
C PRO A 314 13.43 25.57 -3.83
N ALA A 315 14.72 25.27 -3.83
CA ALA A 315 15.22 23.97 -3.43
C ALA A 315 14.87 23.69 -1.96
N HIS A 316 14.65 22.43 -1.63
CA HIS A 316 14.22 21.99 -0.31
C HIS A 316 14.68 20.55 -0.06
N LYS A 317 14.53 20.08 1.18
CA LYS A 317 14.95 18.73 1.61
C LYS A 317 13.78 17.78 1.83
N GLU A 318 12.58 18.30 2.03
CA GLU A 318 11.39 17.54 2.37
C GLU A 318 10.62 17.15 1.10
N PHE A 319 10.39 15.85 0.86
CA PHE A 319 9.73 15.38 -0.37
C PHE A 319 8.22 15.66 -0.42
N GLY A 320 7.56 15.61 0.74
CA GLY A 320 6.12 15.76 0.88
C GLY A 320 5.51 14.68 1.77
N HIS A 321 4.26 14.89 2.14
CA HIS A 321 3.56 14.02 3.06
C HIS A 321 2.88 12.86 2.32
N PHE A 322 3.38 11.64 2.55
CA PHE A 322 2.68 10.42 2.15
C PHE A 322 1.46 10.21 3.04
N PHE A 323 0.29 10.13 2.43
CA PHE A 323 -1.00 10.25 3.13
C PHE A 323 -1.67 8.92 3.48
N GLY A 324 -1.00 7.78 3.37
CA GLY A 324 -1.56 6.47 3.73
C GLY A 324 -2.92 6.21 3.07
N SER A 325 -3.96 6.11 3.89
CA SER A 325 -5.33 5.91 3.39
C SER A 325 -5.47 4.62 2.59
N SER A 326 -4.71 3.58 2.95
CA SER A 326 -4.78 2.27 2.31
C SER A 326 -6.17 1.66 2.46
N TYR A 327 -6.71 1.02 1.41
CA TYR A 327 -8.07 0.49 1.41
C TYR A 327 -8.25 -0.68 0.44
N ILE A 328 -9.34 -1.42 0.62
CA ILE A 328 -9.73 -2.54 -0.26
C ILE A 328 -11.06 -2.22 -0.93
N THR A 329 -11.19 -2.52 -2.22
CA THR A 329 -12.46 -2.44 -2.97
C THR A 329 -12.86 -3.81 -3.48
N ALA A 330 -14.14 -4.13 -3.37
CA ALA A 330 -14.76 -5.33 -3.91
C ALA A 330 -15.30 -5.12 -5.34
N PRO A 331 -15.51 -6.22 -6.09
CA PRO A 331 -16.04 -6.19 -7.46
C PRO A 331 -17.39 -5.47 -7.62
N ASP A 332 -18.20 -5.41 -6.57
CA ASP A 332 -19.52 -4.76 -6.52
C ASP A 332 -19.43 -3.25 -6.26
N GLY A 333 -18.22 -2.70 -6.17
CA GLY A 333 -17.95 -1.29 -5.91
C GLY A 333 -17.99 -0.89 -4.44
N VAL A 334 -18.28 -1.82 -3.54
CA VAL A 334 -18.16 -1.61 -2.10
C VAL A 334 -16.68 -1.51 -1.72
N ARG A 335 -16.32 -0.62 -0.80
CA ARG A 335 -14.94 -0.49 -0.32
C ARG A 335 -14.86 -0.31 1.19
N THR A 336 -13.69 -0.63 1.75
CA THR A 336 -13.38 -0.30 3.14
C THR A 336 -13.17 1.21 3.32
N PRO A 337 -13.34 1.71 4.56
CA PRO A 337 -12.65 2.90 5.02
C PRO A 337 -11.15 2.84 4.72
N GLY A 338 -10.51 4.02 4.62
CA GLY A 338 -9.07 4.10 4.54
C GLY A 338 -8.45 3.86 5.90
N LEU A 339 -7.22 3.33 5.93
CA LEU A 339 -6.38 3.43 7.13
C LEU A 339 -5.97 4.89 7.39
N SER A 340 -5.36 5.15 8.54
CA SER A 340 -4.88 6.48 8.90
C SER A 340 -4.01 7.11 7.81
N ARG A 341 -4.02 8.44 7.78
CA ARG A 341 -3.12 9.21 6.93
C ARG A 341 -1.71 9.30 7.48
N THR A 342 -1.54 9.07 8.77
CA THR A 342 -0.31 9.40 9.49
C THR A 342 0.21 8.26 10.36
N ARG A 343 -0.56 7.19 10.58
CA ARG A 343 -0.14 6.04 11.40
C ARG A 343 0.32 4.86 10.55
N ASN A 344 1.21 4.07 11.13
CA ASN A 344 1.62 2.77 10.57
C ASN A 344 0.44 1.81 10.64
#